data_AF-A0ABD6FJC7-F1
#
_entry.id   AF-A0ABD6FJC7-F1
#
_cell.length_a   1.000
_cell.length_b   1.000
_cell.length_c   1.000
_cell.angle_alpha   90.00
_cell.angle_beta   90.00
_cell.angle_gamma   90.00
#
_symmetry.space_group_name_H-M   'P 1'
#
loop_
_entity.id
_entity.type
_entity.pdbx_description
1 polymer ?
#
loop_
_entity_poly.entity_id
_entity_poly.type
_entity_poly.pdbx_seq_one_letter_code
_entity_poly.pdbx_strand_id
1 'polypeptide(L)' 'MGKKATKATQAATADAIRQRAKARVRKLIKKGKVKKKCCKSQPRCKKCPVRALKKTQKKLARAA' A
#
# COMPACT_ATOMS: atom_id res chain seq x y z
N MET A 1 15.52 -26.44 11.64
CA MET A 1 15.80 -25.03 12.01
C MET A 1 15.86 -24.06 10.80
N GLY A 2 15.13 -24.28 9.69
CA GLY A 2 15.31 -23.49 8.45
C GLY A 2 14.34 -22.33 8.17
N LYS A 3 13.28 -22.13 8.97
CA LYS A 3 12.22 -21.13 8.68
C LYS A 3 12.64 -19.67 8.91
N LYS A 4 13.73 -19.38 9.65
CA LYS A 4 14.11 -18.00 10.00
C LYS A 4 14.79 -17.26 8.82
N ALA A 5 15.64 -17.95 8.06
CA ALA A 5 16.39 -17.34 6.95
C ALA A 5 15.47 -16.88 5.80
N THR A 6 14.47 -17.69 5.44
CA THR A 6 13.48 -17.34 4.41
C THR A 6 12.49 -16.26 4.86
N LYS A 7 12.22 -16.16 6.17
CA LYS A 7 11.32 -15.14 6.73
C LYS A 7 11.93 -13.73 6.67
N ALA A 8 13.26 -13.61 6.82
CA ALA A 8 13.96 -12.34 6.71
C ALA A 8 13.96 -11.80 5.27
N THR A 9 14.18 -12.66 4.29
CA THR A 9 14.08 -12.31 2.86
C THR A 9 12.64 -11.92 2.51
N GLN A 10 11.64 -12.68 2.96
CA GLN A 10 10.22 -12.35 2.75
C GLN A 10 9.80 -11.04 3.41
N ALA A 11 10.33 -10.73 4.60
CA ALA A 11 10.07 -9.45 5.27
C ALA A 11 10.68 -8.27 4.51
N ALA A 12 11.88 -8.43 3.95
CA ALA A 12 12.51 -7.41 3.11
C ALA A 12 11.70 -7.15 1.82
N THR A 13 11.22 -8.21 1.15
CA THR A 13 10.35 -8.08 -0.04
C THR A 13 9.02 -7.41 0.31
N ALA A 14 8.43 -7.75 1.46
CA ALA A 14 7.20 -7.13 1.94
C ALA A 14 7.40 -5.63 2.28
N ASP A 15 8.53 -5.25 2.86
CA ASP A 15 8.83 -3.83 3.12
C ASP A 15 9.04 -3.05 1.82
N ALA A 16 9.78 -3.60 0.86
CA ALA A 16 9.96 -3.00 -0.46
C ALA A 16 8.62 -2.75 -1.17
N ILE A 17 7.70 -3.73 -1.14
CA ILE A 17 6.33 -3.60 -1.66
C ILE A 17 5.58 -2.48 -0.91
N ARG A 18 5.74 -2.38 0.41
CA ARG A 18 5.09 -1.37 1.25
C ARG A 18 5.57 0.04 0.92
N GLN A 19 6.87 0.23 0.74
CA GLN A 19 7.46 1.52 0.36
C GLN A 19 7.00 1.96 -1.03
N ARG A 20 6.99 1.04 -2.00
CA ARG A 20 6.50 1.31 -3.36
C ARG A 20 5.00 1.62 -3.37
N ALA A 21 4.21 0.95 -2.51
CA ALA A 21 2.79 1.26 -2.33
C ALA A 21 2.57 2.66 -1.75
N LYS A 22 3.33 3.06 -0.72
CA LYS A 22 3.28 4.41 -0.14
C LYS A 22 3.61 5.48 -1.18
N ALA A 23 4.67 5.29 -1.96
CA ALA A 23 5.07 6.22 -3.01
C ALA A 23 3.98 6.41 -4.07
N ARG A 24 3.34 5.33 -4.52
CA ARG A 24 2.20 5.39 -5.45
C ARG A 24 1.00 6.13 -4.86
N VAL A 25 0.67 5.89 -3.60
CA VAL A 25 -0.43 6.60 -2.93
C VAL A 25 -0.11 8.09 -2.78
N ARG A 26 1.13 8.47 -2.44
CA ARG A 26 1.54 9.89 -2.43
C ARG A 26 1.35 10.56 -3.80
N LYS A 27 1.70 9.88 -4.90
CA LYS A 27 1.45 10.37 -6.26
C LYS A 27 -0.06 10.54 -6.53
N LEU A 28 -0.89 9.60 -6.09
CA LEU A 28 -2.35 9.68 -6.23
C LEU A 28 -2.97 10.81 -5.40
N ILE A 29 -2.40 11.11 -4.23
CA ILE A 29 -2.80 12.25 -3.40
C ILE A 29 -2.46 13.56 -4.11
N LYS A 30 -1.22 13.68 -4.63
CA LYS A 30 -0.80 14.87 -5.41
C LYS A 30 -1.70 15.10 -6.63
N LYS A 31 -2.16 14.04 -7.29
CA LYS A 31 -3.09 14.09 -8.43
C LYS A 31 -4.56 14.36 -8.03
N GLY A 32 -4.88 14.58 -6.75
CA GLY A 32 -6.26 14.80 -6.28
C GLY A 32 -7.18 13.57 -6.33
N LYS A 33 -6.67 12.40 -6.77
CA LYS A 33 -7.44 11.15 -6.88
C LYS A 33 -7.73 10.52 -5.51
N VAL A 34 -6.86 10.78 -4.53
CA VAL A 34 -6.96 10.25 -3.16
C VAL A 34 -6.82 11.40 -2.17
N LYS A 35 -7.60 11.38 -1.08
CA LYS A 35 -7.51 12.41 -0.04
C LYS A 35 -6.27 12.24 0.84
N LYS A 36 -5.77 13.36 1.38
CA LYS A 36 -4.64 13.39 2.33
C LYS A 36 -4.96 12.69 3.66
N LYS A 37 -6.22 12.80 4.14
CA LYS A 37 -6.71 12.17 5.38
C LYS A 37 -7.92 11.28 5.10
N CYS A 38 -8.09 10.21 5.89
CA CYS A 38 -9.31 9.42 5.89
C CYS A 38 -10.42 10.24 6.57
N CYS A 39 -11.47 10.58 5.83
CA CYS A 39 -12.59 11.38 6.35
C CYS A 39 -13.68 10.55 7.05
N LYS A 40 -13.47 9.23 7.24
CA LYS A 40 -14.38 8.27 7.90
C LYS A 40 -15.82 8.18 7.36
N SER A 41 -16.18 8.99 6.37
CA SER A 41 -17.48 8.96 5.72
C SER A 41 -17.57 7.89 4.64
N GLN A 42 -18.66 7.12 4.67
CA GLN A 42 -18.98 6.10 3.68
C GLN A 42 -18.92 6.58 2.21
N PRO A 43 -19.50 7.74 1.81
CA PRO A 43 -19.51 8.15 0.40
C PRO A 43 -18.11 8.43 -0.15
N ARG A 44 -17.18 8.87 0.71
CA ARG A 44 -15.82 9.27 0.31
C ARG A 44 -14.80 8.15 0.44
N CYS A 45 -15.23 6.93 0.83
CA CYS A 45 -14.38 5.74 0.91
C CYS A 45 -13.68 5.41 -0.42
N LYS A 46 -14.24 5.79 -1.56
CA LYS A 46 -13.63 5.62 -2.90
C LYS A 46 -12.30 6.38 -3.04
N LYS A 47 -12.16 7.55 -2.37
CA LYS A 47 -10.94 8.39 -2.35
C LYS A 47 -10.11 8.20 -1.06
N CYS A 48 -10.41 7.18 -0.26
CA CYS A 48 -9.76 6.98 1.04
C CYS A 48 -8.28 6.53 0.87
N PRO A 49 -7.32 7.20 1.55
CA PRO A 49 -5.90 6.83 1.46
C PRO A 49 -5.61 5.41 1.95
N VAL A 50 -6.35 4.92 2.96
CA VAL A 50 -6.18 3.57 3.49
C VAL A 50 -6.63 2.51 2.48
N ARG A 51 -7.79 2.71 1.83
CA ARG A 51 -8.27 1.80 0.77
C ARG A 51 -7.33 1.83 -0.44
N ALA A 52 -6.80 3.00 -0.79
CA ALA A 52 -5.81 3.13 -1.87
C ALA A 52 -4.51 2.38 -1.54
N LEU A 53 -4.01 2.46 -0.30
CA LEU A 53 -2.84 1.70 0.16
C LEU A 53 -3.07 0.20 0.04
N LYS A 54 -4.18 -0.32 0.57
CA LYS A 54 -4.51 -1.76 0.49
C LYS A 54 -4.63 -2.26 -0.94
N LYS A 55 -5.31 -1.50 -1.82
CA LYS A 55 -5.42 -1.84 -3.26
C LYS A 55 -4.06 -1.84 -3.94
N THR A 56 -3.22 -0.87 -3.63
CA THR A 56 -1.88 -0.75 -4.24
C THR A 56 -0.95 -1.86 -3.77
N GLN A 57 -0.96 -2.20 -2.48
CA GLN A 57 -0.22 -3.34 -1.95
C GLN A 57 -0.66 -4.64 -2.63
N LYS A 58 -1.97 -4.92 -2.70
CA LYS A 58 -2.48 -6.10 -3.42
C LYS A 58 -2.05 -6.13 -4.89
N LYS A 59 -2.08 -4.98 -5.58
CA LYS A 59 -1.66 -4.89 -6.98
C LYS A 59 -0.16 -5.10 -7.17
N LEU A 60 0.66 -4.62 -6.23
CA LEU A 60 2.11 -4.79 -6.27
C LEU A 60 2.53 -6.21 -5.87
N ALA A 61 1.84 -6.83 -4.90
CA ALA A 61 2.09 -8.21 -4.49
C ALA A 61 1.65 -9.24 -5.53
N ARG A 62 0.69 -8.89 -6.41
CA ARG A 62 0.32 -9.71 -7.58
C ARG A 62 1.25 -9.52 -8.79
N ALA A 63 2.06 -8.46 -8.77
CA ALA A 63 2.97 -8.09 -9.85
C ALA A 63 4.44 -8.38 -9.50
N ALA A 64 4.68 -8.97 -8.33
CA ALA A 64 5.94 -9.48 -7.84
C ALA A 64 5.82 -11.01 -7.79
#